data_AF-A0A354C3D0-F1
#
_entry.id   AF-A0A354C3D0-F1
#
_cell.length_a   1.000
_cell.length_b   1.000
_cell.length_c   1.000
_cell.angle_alpha   90.00
_cell.angle_beta   90.00
_cell.angle_gamma   90.00
#
_symmetry.space_group_name_H-M   'P 1'
#
loop_
_entity.id
_entity.type
_entity.pdbx_description
1 polymer ?
#
loop_
_entity_poly.entity_id
_entity_poly.type
_entity_poly.pdbx_seq_one_letter_code
_entity_poly.pdbx_strand_id
1 'polypeptide(L)'
;MKSQKPAEQVTSAVSGRHGVVKEPYAPAVCRTVIFNSSTVIPINLLNTLKYEYLRRELWVPLEHREGRITVVVDDPGNILKRDMIENLFKTKAIEYCVASKADILKFIDHFYGIDDTGEPLSSSKMTNGAGEGEAVKEEQPAVSEADSKIIINLVNDLIHEAYVRRASDIHIEPDIKDHVVNVRFRIDGECIPYKTLPYEYRSPIVSRVKIMSNLD
;
A
#
# COMPACT_ATOMS: atom_id res chain seq x y z
N MET A 1 64.91 -18.06 -40.19
CA MET A 1 64.92 -17.50 -41.57
C MET A 1 63.61 -17.88 -42.25
N LYS A 2 62.91 -16.86 -42.81
CA LYS A 2 62.09 -16.86 -44.05
C LYS A 2 61.00 -17.96 -44.17
N SER A 3 59.76 -17.71 -44.55
CA SER A 3 59.19 -16.56 -45.26
C SER A 3 57.67 -16.75 -45.41
N GLN A 4 56.98 -15.61 -45.57
CA GLN A 4 55.83 -15.35 -46.46
C GLN A 4 54.42 -15.89 -46.16
N LYS A 5 53.52 -14.92 -45.87
CA LYS A 5 52.18 -14.80 -46.49
C LYS A 5 52.31 -14.36 -47.97
N PRO A 6 51.30 -14.52 -48.85
CA PRO A 6 50.27 -13.47 -49.00
C PRO A 6 48.85 -13.87 -49.50
N ALA A 7 47.96 -12.87 -49.45
CA ALA A 7 46.75 -12.54 -50.25
C ALA A 7 45.52 -13.49 -50.26
N GLU A 8 44.30 -13.11 -49.81
CA GLU A 8 43.36 -12.03 -50.17
C GLU A 8 42.26 -12.55 -51.12
N GLN A 9 40.99 -12.60 -50.67
CA GLN A 9 39.84 -12.09 -51.42
C GLN A 9 38.55 -12.01 -50.58
N VAL A 10 38.08 -10.77 -50.55
CA VAL A 10 36.77 -10.17 -50.25
C VAL A 10 35.55 -11.06 -50.55
N THR A 11 34.62 -11.18 -49.58
CA THR A 11 33.17 -11.24 -49.88
C THR A 11 32.33 -10.48 -48.84
N SER A 12 31.67 -9.45 -49.37
CA SER A 12 30.32 -8.95 -49.08
C SER A 12 29.81 -8.83 -47.64
N ALA A 13 29.49 -7.58 -47.29
CA ALA A 13 28.56 -7.19 -46.24
C ALA A 13 27.21 -7.92 -46.30
N VAL A 14 26.69 -8.33 -45.14
CA VAL A 14 25.26 -8.30 -44.82
C VAL A 14 25.10 -7.82 -43.37
N SER A 15 24.34 -6.73 -43.23
CA SER A 15 23.93 -6.09 -41.99
C SER A 15 23.08 -7.02 -41.11
N GLY A 16 23.34 -7.05 -39.79
CA GLY A 16 22.56 -7.84 -38.84
C GLY A 16 22.70 -7.37 -37.39
N ARG A 17 21.97 -6.30 -37.07
CA ARG A 17 21.52 -5.77 -35.77
C ARG A 17 21.90 -6.53 -34.47
N HIS A 18 22.44 -5.76 -33.53
CA HIS A 18 22.15 -5.76 -32.08
C HIS A 18 22.28 -7.08 -31.31
N GLY A 19 23.51 -7.47 -30.98
CA GLY A 19 23.81 -8.31 -29.83
C GLY A 19 24.28 -7.45 -28.66
N VAL A 20 23.36 -6.79 -27.94
CA VAL A 20 23.68 -6.29 -26.59
C VAL A 20 23.79 -7.53 -25.72
N VAL A 21 25.02 -7.97 -25.48
CA VAL A 21 25.31 -8.99 -24.49
C VAL A 21 24.88 -8.39 -23.15
N LYS A 22 23.72 -8.79 -22.64
CA LYS A 22 23.28 -8.40 -21.30
C LYS A 22 24.28 -9.03 -20.34
N GLU A 23 25.09 -8.18 -19.70
CA GLU A 23 25.91 -8.58 -18.56
C GLU A 23 25.03 -9.33 -17.54
N PRO A 24 25.52 -10.41 -16.93
CA PRO A 24 24.77 -11.10 -15.90
C PRO A 24 24.53 -10.14 -14.73
N TYR A 25 23.25 -9.93 -14.43
CA TYR A 25 22.74 -9.07 -13.35
C TYR A 25 23.52 -9.38 -12.06
N ALA A 26 24.43 -8.49 -11.66
CA ALA A 26 25.01 -8.55 -10.32
C ALA A 26 23.85 -8.53 -9.32
N PRO A 27 23.84 -9.37 -8.27
CA PRO A 27 22.72 -9.40 -7.35
C PRO A 27 22.64 -8.03 -6.68
N ALA A 28 21.61 -7.26 -7.04
CA ALA A 28 21.25 -6.06 -6.31
C ALA A 28 21.11 -6.49 -4.84
N VAL A 29 21.91 -5.90 -3.96
CA VAL A 29 21.84 -6.15 -2.52
C VAL A 29 20.50 -5.60 -2.05
N CYS A 30 19.46 -6.42 -2.13
CA CYS A 30 18.13 -6.05 -1.67
C CYS A 30 18.15 -5.96 -0.15
N ARG A 31 17.72 -4.81 0.37
CA ARG A 31 17.59 -4.57 1.80
C ARG A 31 16.63 -5.59 2.41
N THR A 32 17.08 -6.30 3.44
CA THR A 32 16.20 -7.17 4.24
C THR A 32 15.43 -6.34 5.26
N VAL A 33 14.15 -6.63 5.43
CA VAL A 33 13.27 -5.99 6.40
C VAL A 33 12.63 -7.05 7.28
N ILE A 34 12.44 -6.73 8.57
CA ILE A 34 11.81 -7.58 9.58
C ILE A 34 10.56 -6.87 10.06
N PHE A 35 9.51 -7.63 10.38
CA PHE A 35 8.27 -7.07 10.91
C PHE A 35 8.49 -6.30 12.21
N ASN A 36 7.84 -5.14 12.32
CA ASN A 36 7.76 -4.35 13.54
C ASN A 36 6.32 -3.82 13.71
N SER A 37 5.69 -4.08 14.86
CA SER A 37 4.33 -3.64 15.17
C SER A 37 4.18 -2.12 15.28
N SER A 38 5.27 -1.37 15.42
CA SER A 38 5.29 0.10 15.36
C SER A 38 5.38 0.65 13.94
N THR A 39 5.36 -0.21 12.91
CA THR A 39 5.35 0.23 11.51
C THR A 39 4.05 0.98 11.22
N VAL A 40 4.19 2.19 10.68
CA VAL A 40 3.06 3.02 10.26
C VAL A 40 2.33 2.35 9.10
N ILE A 41 1.00 2.32 9.16
CA ILE A 41 0.17 1.68 8.14
C ILE A 41 0.13 2.60 6.90
N PRO A 42 0.58 2.15 5.71
CA PRO A 42 0.60 2.96 4.50
C PRO A 42 -0.76 2.96 3.82
N ILE A 43 -1.77 3.52 4.49
CA ILE A 43 -3.18 3.47 4.07
C ILE A 43 -3.32 3.87 2.59
N ASN A 44 -2.64 4.95 2.17
CA ASN A 44 -2.72 5.45 0.79
C ASN A 44 -2.28 4.44 -0.29
N LEU A 45 -1.48 3.43 0.07
CA LEU A 45 -1.03 2.37 -0.83
C LEU A 45 -1.89 1.12 -0.76
N LEU A 46 -2.58 0.90 0.36
CA LEU A 46 -3.44 -0.25 0.58
C LEU A 46 -4.83 -0.08 -0.04
N ASN A 47 -5.20 1.14 -0.44
CA ASN A 47 -6.54 1.49 -0.90
C ASN A 47 -7.11 0.61 -2.03
N THR A 48 -6.26 0.11 -2.93
CA THR A 48 -6.66 -0.74 -4.06
C THR A 48 -6.30 -2.21 -3.85
N LEU A 49 -5.68 -2.54 -2.72
CA LEU A 49 -5.11 -3.84 -2.43
C LEU A 49 -6.04 -4.58 -1.47
N LYS A 50 -6.52 -5.75 -1.89
CA LYS A 50 -7.33 -6.61 -1.03
C LYS A 50 -6.41 -7.44 -0.13
N TYR A 51 -6.79 -7.60 1.12
CA TYR A 51 -6.08 -8.44 2.11
C TYR A 51 -5.73 -9.84 1.56
N GLU A 52 -6.74 -10.56 1.05
CA GLU A 52 -6.57 -11.91 0.48
C GLU A 52 -5.63 -11.95 -0.73
N TYR A 53 -5.63 -10.87 -1.52
CA TYR A 53 -4.74 -10.75 -2.65
C TYR A 53 -3.28 -10.61 -2.19
N LEU A 54 -2.99 -9.75 -1.21
CA LEU A 54 -1.64 -9.57 -0.67
C LEU A 54 -1.11 -10.83 0.01
N ARG A 55 -1.96 -11.57 0.74
CA ARG A 55 -1.56 -12.85 1.36
C ARG A 55 -1.26 -13.92 0.33
N ARG A 56 -2.06 -14.00 -0.75
CA ARG A 56 -1.83 -14.96 -1.82
C ARG A 56 -0.58 -14.65 -2.62
N GLU A 57 -0.37 -13.38 -2.98
CA GLU A 57 0.75 -12.95 -3.82
C GLU A 57 2.05 -12.71 -3.01
N LEU A 58 1.97 -12.70 -1.68
CA LEU A 58 3.09 -12.56 -0.73
C LEU A 58 3.96 -11.32 -0.99
N TRP A 59 3.31 -10.16 -0.96
CA TRP A 59 3.99 -8.87 -0.98
C TRP A 59 3.13 -7.81 -0.29
N VAL A 60 3.75 -6.71 0.14
CA VAL A 60 3.03 -5.60 0.77
C VAL A 60 3.80 -4.27 0.59
N PRO A 61 3.13 -3.16 0.26
CA PRO A 61 3.77 -1.84 0.27
C PRO A 61 3.99 -1.37 1.71
N LEU A 62 5.12 -0.72 2.00
CA LEU A 62 5.43 -0.18 3.34
C LEU A 62 5.29 1.33 3.45
N GLU A 63 5.71 2.07 2.42
CA GLU A 63 5.68 3.53 2.45
C GLU A 63 5.79 4.10 1.03
N HIS A 64 5.37 5.35 0.87
CA HIS A 64 5.60 6.15 -0.33
C HIS A 64 6.32 7.43 0.10
N ARG A 65 7.59 7.56 -0.27
CA ARG A 65 8.44 8.69 0.08
C ARG A 65 9.21 9.19 -1.13
N GLU A 66 9.26 10.50 -1.33
CA GLU A 66 10.06 11.15 -2.39
C GLU A 66 9.75 10.60 -3.80
N GLY A 67 8.48 10.26 -4.07
CA GLY A 67 8.04 9.71 -5.36
C GLY A 67 8.41 8.24 -5.59
N ARG A 68 8.93 7.56 -4.57
CA ARG A 68 9.33 6.15 -4.60
C ARG A 68 8.50 5.32 -3.62
N ILE A 69 8.03 4.17 -4.07
CA ILE A 69 7.26 3.24 -3.25
C ILE A 69 8.19 2.14 -2.74
N THR A 70 8.25 1.96 -1.43
CA THR A 70 8.96 0.83 -0.81
C THR A 70 8.01 -0.35 -0.74
N VAL A 71 8.38 -1.47 -1.36
CA VAL A 71 7.57 -2.70 -1.37
C VAL A 71 8.40 -3.85 -0.83
N VAL A 72 7.81 -4.63 0.08
CA VAL A 72 8.40 -5.87 0.57
C VAL A 72 7.85 -7.04 -0.23
N VAL A 73 8.76 -7.90 -0.68
CA VAL A 73 8.48 -9.14 -1.40
C VAL A 73 9.22 -10.32 -0.77
N ASP A 74 8.75 -11.53 -1.05
CA ASP A 74 9.40 -12.79 -0.65
C ASP A 74 10.62 -13.12 -1.53
N ASP A 75 10.54 -12.81 -2.82
CA ASP A 75 11.61 -13.02 -3.81
C ASP A 75 11.79 -11.80 -4.73
N PRO A 76 12.85 -11.00 -4.56
CA PRO A 76 13.14 -9.86 -5.42
C PRO A 76 13.60 -10.25 -6.84
N GLY A 77 13.96 -11.52 -7.07
CA GLY A 77 14.31 -12.06 -8.38
C GLY A 77 13.09 -12.37 -9.26
N ASN A 78 11.88 -12.36 -8.70
CA ASN A 78 10.66 -12.66 -9.43
C ASN A 78 10.22 -11.49 -10.33
N ILE A 79 10.70 -11.50 -11.58
CA ILE A 79 10.42 -10.46 -12.58
C ILE A 79 8.92 -10.29 -12.81
N LEU A 80 8.15 -11.39 -12.91
CA LEU A 80 6.70 -11.33 -13.17
C LEU A 80 5.95 -10.62 -12.04
N LYS A 81 6.32 -10.88 -10.78
CA LYS A 81 5.75 -10.20 -9.61
C LYS A 81 6.09 -8.73 -9.60
N ARG A 82 7.34 -8.38 -9.93
CA ARG A 82 7.77 -6.98 -10.02
C ARG A 82 7.00 -6.21 -11.10
N ASP A 83 6.90 -6.77 -12.30
CA ASP A 83 6.15 -6.18 -13.41
C ASP A 83 4.67 -5.98 -13.04
N MET A 84 4.07 -6.97 -12.36
CA MET A 84 2.69 -6.88 -11.86
C MET A 84 2.53 -5.73 -10.85
N ILE A 85 3.44 -5.59 -9.89
CA ILE A 85 3.43 -4.52 -8.88
C ILE A 85 3.64 -3.14 -9.55
N GLU A 86 4.59 -3.01 -10.48
CA GLU A 86 4.85 -1.78 -11.23
C GLU A 86 3.62 -1.34 -12.02
N ASN A 87 2.93 -2.28 -12.68
CA ASN A 87 1.69 -2.02 -13.40
C ASN A 87 0.55 -1.59 -12.47
N LEU A 88 0.45 -2.21 -11.29
CA LEU A 88 -0.59 -1.91 -10.30
C LEU A 88 -0.45 -0.49 -9.74
N PHE A 89 0.77 -0.07 -9.42
CA PHE A 89 1.06 1.29 -8.96
C PHE A 89 1.29 2.31 -10.09
N LYS A 90 1.29 1.86 -11.35
CA LYS A 90 1.56 2.67 -12.55
C LYS A 90 2.87 3.45 -12.46
N THR A 91 3.91 2.87 -11.84
CA THR A 91 5.22 3.50 -11.66
C THR A 91 6.33 2.45 -11.62
N LYS A 92 7.52 2.85 -12.08
CA LYS A 92 8.76 2.07 -11.97
C LYS A 92 9.65 2.53 -10.81
N ALA A 93 9.27 3.60 -10.13
CA ALA A 93 9.99 4.11 -8.97
C ALA A 93 9.65 3.26 -7.73
N ILE A 94 10.05 1.99 -7.76
CA ILE A 94 9.79 1.02 -6.68
C ILE A 94 11.12 0.53 -6.11
N GLU A 95 11.24 0.61 -4.79
CA GLU A 95 12.32 -0.02 -4.03
C GLU A 95 11.86 -1.36 -3.48
N TYR A 96 12.48 -2.44 -3.93
CA TYR A 96 12.16 -3.79 -3.46
C TYR A 96 13.04 -4.17 -2.28
N CYS A 97 12.39 -4.39 -1.15
CA CYS A 97 12.97 -5.01 0.03
C CYS A 97 12.57 -6.49 0.09
N VAL A 98 13.41 -7.31 0.72
CA VAL A 98 13.11 -8.74 0.94
C VAL A 98 12.76 -8.98 2.40
N ALA A 99 11.76 -9.82 2.66
CA ALA A 99 11.46 -10.30 4.01
C ALA A 99 11.05 -11.76 3.98
N SER A 100 11.05 -12.41 5.14
CA SER A 100 10.54 -13.78 5.24
C SER A 100 9.03 -13.80 4.95
N LYS A 101 8.52 -14.92 4.41
CA LYS A 101 7.08 -15.11 4.21
C LYS A 101 6.28 -14.83 5.49
N ALA A 102 6.81 -15.24 6.64
CA ALA A 102 6.19 -15.01 7.94
C ALA A 102 6.10 -13.52 8.29
N ASP A 103 7.16 -12.75 8.04
CA ASP A 103 7.16 -11.30 8.29
C ASP A 103 6.22 -10.55 7.35
N ILE A 104 6.16 -10.94 6.07
CA ILE A 104 5.23 -10.34 5.10
C ILE A 104 3.79 -10.53 5.55
N LEU A 105 3.43 -11.74 5.99
CA LEU A 105 2.09 -12.01 6.52
C LEU A 105 1.82 -11.17 7.77
N LYS A 106 2.77 -11.03 8.70
CA LYS A 106 2.62 -10.15 9.87
C LYS A 106 2.42 -8.68 9.50
N PHE A 107 3.13 -8.17 8.49
CA PHE A 107 2.89 -6.81 7.99
C PHE A 107 1.46 -6.67 7.46
N ILE A 108 1.01 -7.62 6.63
CA ILE A 108 -0.35 -7.61 6.08
C ILE A 108 -1.38 -7.69 7.22
N ASP A 109 -1.21 -8.61 8.16
CA ASP A 109 -2.15 -8.80 9.28
C ASP A 109 -2.22 -7.55 10.15
N HIS A 110 -1.07 -6.95 10.48
CA HIS A 110 -0.98 -5.68 11.21
C HIS A 110 -1.68 -4.53 10.47
N PHE A 111 -1.45 -4.37 9.16
CA PHE A 111 -2.04 -3.30 8.37
C PHE A 111 -3.56 -3.39 8.26
N TYR A 112 -4.10 -4.62 8.31
CA TYR A 112 -5.54 -4.88 8.27
C TYR A 112 -6.13 -5.19 9.65
N GLY A 113 -5.38 -5.03 10.74
CA GLY A 113 -5.87 -5.19 12.11
C GLY A 113 -6.28 -6.62 12.47
N ILE A 114 -5.52 -7.61 12.03
CA ILE A 114 -5.73 -9.04 12.27
C ILE A 114 -4.65 -9.53 13.25
N ASP A 115 -5.05 -10.34 14.22
CA ASP A 115 -4.13 -10.94 15.19
C ASP A 115 -3.53 -12.27 14.70
N ASP A 116 -2.62 -12.85 15.48
CA ASP A 116 -1.96 -14.12 15.15
C ASP A 116 -2.93 -15.31 15.00
N THR A 117 -4.19 -15.18 15.43
CA THR A 117 -5.23 -16.20 15.27
C THR A 117 -6.02 -16.06 13.96
N GLY A 118 -5.75 -15.02 13.18
CA GLY A 118 -6.52 -14.69 11.98
C GLY A 118 -7.82 -13.95 12.29
N GLU A 119 -8.04 -13.61 13.56
CA GLU A 119 -9.25 -12.92 14.02
C GLU A 119 -9.04 -11.39 14.03
N PRO A 120 -10.10 -10.61 13.84
CA PRO A 120 -10.04 -9.16 14.04
C PRO A 120 -9.58 -8.81 15.46
N LEU A 121 -8.56 -7.95 15.60
CA LEU A 121 -8.07 -7.45 16.90
C LEU A 121 -9.17 -6.78 17.77
N SER A 122 -10.30 -6.41 17.16
CA SER A 122 -11.48 -5.87 17.84
C SER A 122 -12.21 -6.87 18.74
N SER A 123 -11.89 -8.16 18.71
CA SER A 123 -12.54 -9.16 19.57
C SER A 123 -11.91 -9.26 20.97
N SER A 124 -10.69 -8.75 21.22
CA SER A 124 -9.97 -9.09 22.45
C SER A 124 -9.32 -7.94 23.24
N LYS A 125 -9.24 -6.70 22.72
CA LYS A 125 -8.59 -5.60 23.47
C LYS A 125 -9.28 -4.24 23.38
N MET A 126 -10.58 -4.18 23.67
CA MET A 126 -11.19 -3.04 24.36
C MET A 126 -12.35 -3.52 25.24
N THR A 127 -12.02 -4.13 26.36
CA THR A 127 -12.91 -4.09 27.53
C THR A 127 -12.96 -2.64 28.02
N ASN A 128 -13.95 -1.88 27.56
CA ASN A 128 -14.74 -0.95 28.37
C ASN A 128 -15.83 -0.31 27.51
N GLY A 129 -17.08 -0.67 27.81
CA GLY A 129 -18.28 -0.03 27.25
C GLY A 129 -19.00 -0.87 26.20
N ALA A 130 -19.49 -2.04 26.61
CA ALA A 130 -20.44 -2.82 25.84
C ALA A 130 -21.70 -1.98 25.54
N GLY A 131 -21.93 -1.75 24.26
CA GLY A 131 -23.24 -1.52 23.68
C GLY A 131 -23.33 -2.45 22.49
N GLU A 132 -23.89 -3.63 22.70
CA GLU A 132 -24.45 -4.45 21.62
C GLU A 132 -25.54 -3.59 20.95
N GLY A 133 -25.17 -2.91 19.86
CA GLY A 133 -26.06 -2.15 19.02
C GLY A 133 -26.34 -2.96 17.77
N GLU A 134 -27.61 -3.29 17.59
CA GLU A 134 -28.17 -4.12 16.53
C GLU A 134 -27.53 -3.89 15.16
N ALA A 135 -27.30 -4.99 14.46
CA ALA A 135 -27.04 -4.99 13.03
C ALA A 135 -28.25 -4.41 12.30
N VAL A 136 -28.29 -3.08 12.17
CA VAL A 136 -29.16 -2.43 11.19
C VAL A 136 -28.61 -2.80 9.83
N LYS A 137 -29.27 -3.76 9.18
CA LYS A 137 -29.16 -4.03 7.76
C LYS A 137 -29.63 -2.80 7.01
N GLU A 138 -28.76 -1.81 6.84
CA GLU A 138 -28.85 -0.94 5.68
C GLU A 138 -28.11 -1.60 4.53
N GLU A 139 -28.77 -1.63 3.37
CA GLU A 139 -28.23 -2.07 2.09
C GLU A 139 -27.05 -1.19 1.65
N GLN A 140 -25.91 -1.36 2.30
CA GLN A 140 -24.63 -0.92 1.73
C GLN A 140 -24.03 -2.10 0.95
N PRO A 141 -23.39 -1.84 -0.21
CA PRO A 141 -22.75 -2.90 -0.98
C PRO A 141 -21.80 -3.65 -0.06
N ALA A 142 -21.82 -4.99 -0.10
CA ALA A 142 -21.04 -5.85 0.77
C ALA A 142 -19.55 -5.44 0.78
N VAL A 143 -19.19 -4.56 1.70
CA VAL A 143 -17.81 -4.16 1.98
C VAL A 143 -17.19 -5.37 2.66
N SER A 144 -16.08 -5.87 2.12
CA SER A 144 -15.42 -7.01 2.76
C SER A 144 -15.01 -6.61 4.18
N GLU A 145 -15.01 -7.54 5.13
CA GLU A 145 -14.61 -7.23 6.52
C GLU A 145 -13.24 -6.56 6.59
N ALA A 146 -12.34 -6.88 5.65
CA ALA A 146 -11.03 -6.25 5.52
C ALA A 146 -11.10 -4.77 5.08
N ASP A 147 -11.99 -4.43 4.14
CA ASP A 147 -12.21 -3.05 3.69
C ASP A 147 -12.83 -2.20 4.81
N SER A 148 -13.73 -2.78 5.61
CA SER A 148 -14.28 -2.13 6.82
C SER A 148 -13.19 -1.79 7.84
N LYS A 149 -12.18 -2.65 8.01
CA LYS A 149 -11.06 -2.41 8.94
C LYS A 149 -10.13 -1.30 8.48
N ILE A 150 -9.82 -1.20 7.18
CA ILE A 150 -9.05 -0.07 6.63
C ILE A 150 -9.74 1.25 6.98
N ILE A 151 -11.07 1.30 6.86
CA ILE A 151 -11.85 2.49 7.16
C ILE A 151 -11.83 2.83 8.66
N ILE A 152 -11.96 1.82 9.53
CA ILE A 152 -11.86 2.01 10.99
C ILE A 152 -10.49 2.60 11.36
N ASN A 153 -9.41 1.99 10.88
CA ASN A 153 -8.04 2.46 11.15
C ASN A 153 -7.81 3.86 10.57
N LEU A 154 -8.28 4.12 9.35
CA LEU A 154 -8.19 5.44 8.74
C LEU A 154 -8.88 6.51 9.59
N VAL A 155 -10.11 6.27 10.06
CA VAL A 155 -10.83 7.26 10.87
C VAL A 155 -10.14 7.47 12.22
N ASN A 156 -9.67 6.39 12.87
CA ASN A 156 -8.91 6.49 14.12
C ASN A 156 -7.61 7.31 13.92
N ASP A 157 -6.88 7.05 12.85
CA ASP A 157 -5.65 7.78 12.51
C ASP A 157 -5.94 9.26 12.23
N LEU A 158 -7.03 9.59 11.53
CA LEU A 158 -7.44 10.97 11.30
C LEU A 158 -7.72 11.71 12.61
N ILE A 159 -8.40 11.07 13.55
CA ILE A 159 -8.70 11.65 14.87
C ILE A 159 -7.41 11.82 15.68
N HIS A 160 -6.55 10.80 15.69
CA HIS A 160 -5.27 10.85 16.40
C HIS A 160 -4.37 11.96 15.85
N GLU A 161 -4.24 12.07 14.52
CA GLU A 161 -3.44 13.12 13.88
C GLU A 161 -3.99 14.52 14.14
N ALA A 162 -5.31 14.69 14.12
CA ALA A 162 -5.94 15.95 14.50
C ALA A 162 -5.60 16.33 15.95
N TYR A 163 -5.64 15.37 16.87
CA TYR A 163 -5.26 15.57 18.27
C TYR A 163 -3.78 15.96 18.43
N VAL A 164 -2.86 15.21 17.81
CA VAL A 164 -1.41 15.49 17.84
C VAL A 164 -1.10 16.88 17.31
N ARG A 165 -1.78 17.28 16.22
CA ARG A 165 -1.62 18.60 15.58
C ARG A 165 -2.42 19.71 16.27
N ARG A 166 -3.15 19.40 17.36
CA ARG A 166 -4.03 20.32 18.09
C ARG A 166 -5.04 21.03 17.19
N ALA A 167 -5.56 20.31 16.19
CA ALA A 167 -6.61 20.83 15.33
C ALA A 167 -7.91 21.00 16.13
N SER A 168 -8.62 22.09 15.90
CA SER A 168 -9.94 22.32 16.48
C SER A 168 -11.03 21.54 15.76
N ASP A 169 -10.84 21.28 14.46
CA ASP A 169 -11.83 20.62 13.61
C ASP A 169 -11.20 19.73 12.54
N ILE A 170 -11.93 18.68 12.20
CA ILE A 170 -11.63 17.76 11.10
C ILE A 170 -12.68 17.96 10.04
N HIS A 171 -12.27 18.44 8.87
CA HIS A 171 -13.12 18.59 7.70
C HIS A 171 -12.94 17.40 6.77
N ILE A 172 -14.02 16.66 6.49
CA ILE A 172 -14.05 15.57 5.51
C ILE A 172 -14.99 15.99 4.39
N GLU A 173 -14.43 16.28 3.21
CA GLU A 173 -15.11 17.00 2.13
C GLU A 173 -15.07 16.18 0.84
N PRO A 174 -16.15 15.45 0.50
CA PRO A 174 -16.26 14.77 -0.77
C PRO A 174 -16.39 15.77 -1.92
N ASP A 175 -15.44 15.77 -2.85
CA ASP A 175 -15.49 16.53 -4.09
C ASP A 175 -16.06 15.67 -5.21
N ILE A 176 -17.26 16.03 -5.68
CA ILE A 176 -17.95 15.31 -6.76
C ILE A 176 -17.32 15.59 -8.13
N LYS A 177 -16.73 16.77 -8.34
CA LYS A 177 -16.15 17.17 -9.63
C LYS A 177 -14.85 16.44 -9.87
N ASP A 178 -13.99 16.41 -8.86
CA ASP A 178 -12.66 15.81 -8.94
C ASP A 178 -12.67 14.32 -8.54
N HIS A 179 -13.82 13.81 -8.09
CA HIS A 179 -14.03 12.42 -7.73
C HIS A 179 -13.04 11.96 -6.64
N VAL A 180 -12.92 12.73 -5.57
CA VAL A 180 -12.04 12.47 -4.42
C VAL A 180 -12.70 12.89 -3.09
N VAL A 181 -12.14 12.49 -1.95
CA VAL A 181 -12.49 13.05 -0.64
C VAL A 181 -11.28 13.79 -0.07
N ASN A 182 -11.44 15.09 0.16
CA ASN A 182 -10.41 15.91 0.78
C ASN A 182 -10.59 15.98 2.29
N VAL A 183 -9.49 15.78 3.02
CA VAL A 183 -9.44 15.93 4.48
C VAL A 183 -8.59 17.15 4.82
N ARG A 184 -9.15 18.06 5.62
CA ARG A 184 -8.47 19.27 6.09
C ARG A 184 -8.57 19.35 7.61
N PHE A 185 -7.57 19.96 8.23
CA PHE A 185 -7.59 20.27 9.65
C PHE A 185 -7.67 21.78 9.85
N ARG A 186 -8.50 22.22 10.79
CA ARG A 186 -8.48 23.62 11.25
C ARG A 186 -7.48 23.75 12.39
N ILE A 187 -6.37 24.45 12.16
CA ILE A 187 -5.30 24.65 13.13
C ILE A 187 -5.09 26.16 13.24
N ASP A 188 -5.17 26.70 14.45
CA ASP A 188 -5.03 28.14 14.73
C ASP A 188 -5.92 29.04 13.86
N GLY A 189 -7.11 28.54 13.49
CA GLY A 189 -8.10 29.24 12.67
C GLY A 189 -7.94 29.04 11.15
N GLU A 190 -6.85 28.43 10.68
CA GLU A 190 -6.62 28.16 9.26
C GLU A 190 -6.98 26.72 8.88
N CYS A 191 -7.65 26.54 7.73
CA CYS A 191 -7.95 25.22 7.19
C CYS A 191 -6.80 24.71 6.31
N ILE A 192 -6.02 23.79 6.85
CA ILE A 192 -4.83 23.22 6.21
C ILE A 192 -5.17 21.89 5.55
N PRO A 193 -4.90 21.69 4.24
CA PRO A 193 -5.03 20.39 3.59
C PRO A 193 -4.15 19.33 4.26
N TYR A 194 -4.73 18.17 4.56
CA TYR A 194 -4.01 17.07 5.20
C TYR A 194 -3.88 15.84 4.28
N LYS A 195 -4.99 15.37 3.70
CA LYS A 195 -5.00 14.14 2.90
C LYS A 195 -6.08 14.17 1.85
N THR A 196 -5.81 13.56 0.69
CA THR A 196 -6.83 13.27 -0.32
C THR A 196 -7.00 11.77 -0.41
N LEU A 197 -8.26 11.32 -0.38
CA LEU A 197 -8.67 9.92 -0.34
C LEU A 197 -9.49 9.59 -1.60
N PRO A 198 -9.56 8.31 -2.01
CA PRO A 198 -10.45 7.86 -3.06
C PRO A 198 -11.91 8.18 -2.72
N TYR A 199 -12.72 8.49 -3.74
CA TYR A 199 -14.13 8.88 -3.52
C TYR A 199 -14.98 7.75 -2.93
N GLU A 200 -14.62 6.51 -3.21
CA GLU A 200 -15.27 5.30 -2.70
C GLU A 200 -15.28 5.29 -1.16
N TYR A 201 -14.37 6.02 -0.51
CA TYR A 201 -14.25 6.07 0.94
C TYR A 201 -15.27 6.99 1.59
N ARG A 202 -15.94 7.84 0.82
CA ARG A 202 -16.97 8.78 1.31
C ARG A 202 -18.03 8.08 2.17
N SER A 203 -18.69 7.06 1.62
CA SER A 203 -19.80 6.37 2.29
C SER A 203 -19.34 5.64 3.56
N PRO A 204 -18.30 4.78 3.51
CA PRO A 204 -17.88 4.05 4.70
C PRO A 204 -17.26 4.96 5.77
N ILE A 205 -16.58 6.06 5.42
CA ILE A 205 -16.12 7.05 6.42
C ILE A 205 -17.31 7.71 7.12
N VAL A 206 -18.33 8.17 6.37
CA VAL A 206 -19.53 8.78 6.95
C VAL A 206 -20.24 7.80 7.87
N SER A 207 -20.44 6.56 7.42
CA SER A 207 -21.04 5.50 8.23
C SER A 207 -20.25 5.25 9.51
N ARG A 208 -18.91 5.17 9.44
CA ARG A 208 -18.07 4.98 10.62
C ARG A 208 -18.21 6.13 11.62
N VAL A 209 -18.20 7.37 11.15
CA VAL A 209 -18.36 8.56 12.03
C VAL A 209 -19.75 8.58 12.67
N LYS A 210 -20.80 8.24 11.91
CA LYS A 210 -22.17 8.11 12.41
C LYS A 210 -22.26 7.08 13.55
N ILE A 211 -21.75 5.87 13.31
CA ILE A 211 -21.69 4.80 14.32
C ILE A 211 -20.92 5.26 15.57
N MET A 212 -19.75 5.87 15.41
CA MET A 212 -18.95 6.37 16.55
C MET A 212 -19.66 7.47 17.35
N SER A 213 -20.56 8.21 16.71
CA SER A 213 -21.32 9.30 17.32
C SER A 213 -22.72 8.89 17.79
N ASN A 214 -23.06 7.60 17.65
CA ASN A 214 -24.40 7.08 17.89
C ASN A 214 -25.49 7.84 17.10
N LEU A 215 -25.16 8.18 15.86
CA LEU A 215 -26.03 8.82 14.88
C LEU A 215 -26.44 7.80 13.82
N ASP A 216 -27.65 7.94 13.32
CA ASP A 216 -28.22 7.15 12.22
C ASP A 216 -27.85 7.73 10.84
#